data_AF-D5P205-F1
#
_entry.id   AF-D5P205-F1
#
_cell.length_a   1.000
_cell.length_b   1.000
_cell.length_c   1.000
_cell.angle_alpha   90.00
_cell.angle_beta   90.00
_cell.angle_gamma   90.00
#
_symmetry.space_group_name_H-M   'P 1'
#
loop_
_entity.id
_entity.type
_entity.pdbx_description
1 polymer ?
#
loop_
_entity_poly.entity_id
_entity_poly.type
_entity_poly.pdbx_seq_one_letter_code
_entity_poly.pdbx_strand_id
1 'polypeptide(L)'
;MATAGGDRELVESMIAIGLRLSRAARAVDHLLAALGSGTSSEMQRSDMSETAAEAFDRMLLYLCAAMDRYARVTRTLFDTSLDPDKQRGSLTSLDELRSVIGKFEPTDSSELESLGSYAWVIGQLRNRIHAIPLDTQHQLSRSYGSSTTVAITLNGLEEFEPAVTPLNQDQLDRLGVWKAQSSNPFQPSAYVADIATLATTLFMETLRYLEEFSHFIIRNKTLATVTTQKHPVLGCWADDPRPMPGALPNELLYREMLGWADFG
;
A
#
# COMPACT_ATOMS: atom_id res chain seq x y z
N MET A 1 5.51 -24.14 1.57
CA MET A 1 6.72 -24.67 0.88
C MET A 1 8.02 -24.28 1.58
N ALA A 2 8.27 -23.00 1.92
CA ALA A 2 9.42 -22.61 2.75
C ALA A 2 9.46 -23.29 4.13
N THR A 3 8.31 -23.41 4.80
CA THR A 3 8.13 -24.16 6.06
C THR A 3 8.39 -25.66 5.92
N ALA A 4 8.14 -26.24 4.75
CA ALA A 4 8.37 -27.66 4.49
C ALA A 4 9.82 -27.96 4.06
N GLY A 5 10.54 -26.95 3.55
CA GLY A 5 11.96 -27.03 3.18
C GLY A 5 12.94 -26.64 4.29
N GLY A 6 12.46 -26.24 5.47
CA GLY A 6 13.30 -25.81 6.59
C GLY A 6 14.00 -24.47 6.39
N ASP A 7 13.56 -23.64 5.44
CA ASP A 7 14.14 -22.32 5.17
C ASP A 7 13.65 -21.31 6.21
N ARG A 8 14.38 -21.29 7.33
CA ARG A 8 14.08 -20.48 8.50
C ARG A 8 14.19 -18.98 8.21
N GLU A 9 15.12 -18.57 7.35
CA GLU A 9 15.37 -17.15 7.07
C GLU A 9 14.23 -16.51 6.25
N LEU A 10 13.73 -17.22 5.24
CA LEU A 10 12.58 -16.77 4.47
C LEU A 10 11.31 -16.74 5.33
N VAL A 11 11.08 -17.76 6.16
CA VAL A 11 9.94 -17.82 7.08
C VAL A 11 9.99 -16.66 8.09
N GLU A 12 11.12 -16.43 8.74
CA GLU A 12 11.29 -15.30 9.67
C GLU A 12 11.10 -13.95 8.97
N SER A 13 11.53 -13.83 7.72
CA SER A 13 11.30 -12.61 6.94
C SER A 13 9.84 -12.40 6.59
N MET A 14 9.09 -13.44 6.21
CA MET A 14 7.65 -13.37 5.98
C MET A 14 6.89 -13.02 7.27
N ILE A 15 7.26 -13.62 8.41
CA ILE A 15 6.68 -13.27 9.73
C ILE A 15 6.92 -11.79 10.04
N ALA A 16 8.12 -11.29 9.79
CA ALA A 16 8.47 -9.90 10.04
C ALA A 16 7.74 -8.92 9.10
N ILE A 17 7.44 -9.32 7.86
CA ILE A 17 6.58 -8.56 6.94
C ILE A 17 5.14 -8.56 7.49
N GLY A 18 4.59 -9.72 7.84
CA GLY A 18 3.26 -9.86 8.43
C GLY A 18 3.08 -8.99 9.68
N LEU A 19 4.06 -8.98 10.59
CA LEU A 19 4.04 -8.13 11.79
C LEU A 19 3.92 -6.64 11.45
N ARG A 20 4.58 -6.17 10.39
CA ARG A 20 4.48 -4.77 9.95
C ARG A 20 3.12 -4.47 9.35
N LEU A 21 2.57 -5.38 8.55
CA LEU A 21 1.21 -5.25 8.02
C LEU A 21 0.18 -5.22 9.16
N SER A 22 0.33 -6.05 10.19
CA SER A 22 -0.54 -5.99 11.38
C SER A 22 -0.42 -4.68 12.15
N ARG A 23 0.77 -4.06 12.18
CA ARG A 23 0.95 -2.72 12.78
C ARG A 23 0.33 -1.63 11.92
N ALA A 24 0.41 -1.73 10.59
CA ALA A 24 -0.29 -0.84 9.68
C ALA A 24 -1.80 -0.94 9.87
N ALA A 25 -2.36 -2.15 9.97
CA ALA A 25 -3.77 -2.37 10.23
C ALA A 25 -4.22 -1.70 11.54
N ARG A 26 -3.47 -1.88 12.63
CA ARG A 26 -3.76 -1.20 13.90
C ARG A 26 -3.70 0.33 13.77
N ALA A 27 -2.78 0.85 12.95
CA ALA A 27 -2.70 2.29 12.70
C ALA A 27 -3.94 2.80 11.95
N VAL A 28 -4.48 2.03 10.99
CA VAL A 28 -5.78 2.31 10.36
C VAL A 28 -6.91 2.28 11.41
N ASP A 29 -6.95 1.29 12.29
CA ASP A 29 -7.97 1.22 13.35
C ASP A 29 -7.89 2.43 14.28
N HIS A 30 -6.68 2.85 14.69
CA HIS A 30 -6.48 4.04 15.49
C HIS A 30 -6.92 5.33 14.78
N LEU A 31 -6.66 5.43 13.49
CA LEU A 31 -7.12 6.54 12.65
C LEU A 31 -8.64 6.59 12.62
N LEU A 32 -9.30 5.48 12.31
CA LEU A 32 -10.77 5.40 12.24
C LEU A 32 -11.42 5.65 13.60
N ALA A 33 -10.82 5.16 14.69
CA ALA A 33 -11.29 5.42 16.05
C ALA A 33 -11.16 6.89 16.45
N ALA A 34 -10.07 7.55 16.04
CA ALA A 34 -9.90 8.99 16.25
C ALA A 34 -11.02 9.77 15.52
N LEU A 35 -11.26 9.46 14.25
CA LEU A 35 -12.31 10.10 13.45
C LEU A 35 -13.73 9.82 13.95
N GLY A 36 -13.98 8.63 14.53
CA GLY A 36 -15.26 8.24 15.08
C GLY A 36 -15.59 8.84 16.46
N SER A 37 -14.61 9.46 17.11
CA SER A 37 -14.79 10.11 18.41
C SER A 37 -15.52 11.44 18.22
N GLY A 38 -16.79 11.51 18.62
CA GLY A 38 -17.63 12.70 18.46
C GLY A 38 -16.98 13.97 19.02
N THR A 39 -17.01 15.06 18.26
CA THR A 39 -16.41 16.34 18.68
C THR A 39 -17.44 17.40 19.01
N SER A 40 -17.21 18.08 20.13
CA SER A 40 -18.08 19.14 20.64
C SER A 40 -17.38 20.50 20.74
N SER A 41 -16.05 20.56 20.75
CA SER A 41 -15.27 21.81 20.77
C SER A 41 -14.21 21.91 19.67
N GLU A 42 -13.72 23.12 19.39
CA GLU A 42 -12.60 23.35 18.45
C GLU A 42 -11.31 22.67 18.88
N MET A 43 -11.02 22.67 20.19
CA MET A 43 -9.84 22.00 20.75
C MET A 43 -9.90 20.49 20.51
N GLN A 44 -11.06 19.86 20.75
CA GLN A 44 -11.24 18.44 20.46
C GLN A 44 -11.11 18.11 18.97
N ARG A 45 -11.50 19.04 18.07
CA ARG A 45 -11.32 18.88 16.63
C ARG A 45 -9.85 18.93 16.24
N SER A 46 -9.08 19.85 16.82
CA SER A 46 -7.62 19.92 16.64
C SER A 46 -6.94 18.64 17.11
N ASP A 47 -7.23 18.19 18.33
CA ASP A 47 -6.64 16.99 18.93
C ASP A 47 -6.96 15.72 18.11
N MET A 48 -8.20 15.61 17.60
CA MET A 48 -8.59 14.54 16.69
C MET A 48 -7.74 14.56 15.41
N SER A 49 -7.60 15.73 14.80
CA SER A 49 -6.90 15.92 13.53
C SER A 49 -5.42 15.55 13.63
N GLU A 50 -4.78 15.87 14.77
CA GLU A 50 -3.41 15.50 15.08
C GLU A 50 -3.26 14.00 15.30
N THR A 51 -4.16 13.40 16.09
CA THR A 51 -4.17 11.96 16.34
C THR A 51 -4.38 11.16 15.04
N ALA A 52 -5.30 11.61 14.18
CA ALA A 52 -5.56 10.98 12.88
C ALA A 52 -4.35 11.10 11.94
N ALA A 53 -3.71 12.27 11.88
CA ALA A 53 -2.50 12.48 11.08
C ALA A 53 -1.33 11.59 11.56
N GLU A 54 -1.13 11.47 12.88
CA GLU A 54 -0.08 10.61 13.44
C GLU A 54 -0.35 9.13 13.16
N ALA A 55 -1.61 8.70 13.25
CA ALA A 55 -2.01 7.34 12.90
C ALA A 55 -1.80 7.05 11.40
N PHE A 56 -2.11 8.02 10.53
CA PHE A 56 -1.87 7.92 9.10
C PHE A 56 -0.37 7.81 8.75
N ASP A 57 0.48 8.62 9.38
CA ASP A 57 1.94 8.53 9.21
C ASP A 57 2.47 7.16 9.63
N ARG A 58 2.05 6.67 10.82
CA ARG A 58 2.42 5.32 11.29
C ARG A 58 1.99 4.23 10.31
N MET A 59 0.80 4.34 9.72
CA MET A 59 0.33 3.42 8.69
C MET A 59 1.30 3.39 7.50
N LEU A 60 1.59 4.56 6.91
CA LEU A 60 2.50 4.68 5.75
C LEU A 60 3.91 4.17 6.06
N LEU A 61 4.42 4.47 7.25
CA LEU A 61 5.70 3.96 7.75
C LEU A 61 5.73 2.43 7.74
N TYR A 62 4.71 1.78 8.31
CA TYR A 62 4.67 0.32 8.41
C TYR A 62 4.44 -0.35 7.05
N LEU A 63 3.62 0.23 6.17
CA LEU A 63 3.43 -0.25 4.80
C LEU A 63 4.73 -0.19 4.00
N CYS A 64 5.42 0.96 4.00
CA CYS A 64 6.72 1.08 3.34
C CYS A 64 7.75 0.11 3.92
N ALA A 65 7.81 -0.02 5.24
CA ALA A 65 8.75 -0.95 5.88
C ALA A 65 8.48 -2.42 5.50
N ALA A 66 7.21 -2.80 5.27
CA ALA A 66 6.84 -4.13 4.78
C ALA A 66 7.32 -4.31 3.33
N MET A 67 7.02 -3.36 2.45
CA MET A 67 7.44 -3.35 1.04
C MET A 67 8.97 -3.33 0.86
N ASP A 68 9.70 -2.55 1.66
CA ASP A 68 11.17 -2.50 1.64
C ASP A 68 11.78 -3.85 2.03
N ARG A 69 11.17 -4.53 3.01
CA ARG A 69 11.62 -5.86 3.42
C ARG A 69 11.29 -6.89 2.34
N TYR A 70 10.11 -6.82 1.73
CA TYR A 70 9.72 -7.72 0.66
C TYR A 70 10.64 -7.59 -0.57
N ALA A 71 11.00 -6.35 -0.96
CA ALA A 71 11.97 -6.10 -2.04
C ALA A 71 13.34 -6.76 -1.75
N ARG A 72 13.86 -6.59 -0.52
CA ARG A 72 15.13 -7.22 -0.09
C ARG A 72 15.05 -8.74 -0.12
N VAL A 73 13.98 -9.32 0.40
CA VAL A 73 13.77 -10.77 0.32
C VAL A 73 13.81 -11.22 -1.12
N THR A 74 13.08 -10.54 -2.02
CA THR A 74 13.00 -10.90 -3.43
C THR A 74 14.38 -10.88 -4.11
N ARG A 75 15.21 -9.89 -3.80
CA ARG A 75 16.59 -9.84 -4.30
C ARG A 75 17.40 -11.05 -3.83
N THR A 76 17.33 -11.42 -2.55
CA THR A 76 17.95 -12.67 -2.04
C THR A 76 17.36 -13.93 -2.69
N LEU A 77 16.08 -13.93 -3.06
CA LEU A 77 15.50 -15.05 -3.79
C LEU A 77 16.12 -15.22 -5.18
N PHE A 78 16.43 -14.12 -5.88
CA PHE A 78 17.09 -14.17 -7.18
C PHE A 78 18.59 -14.46 -7.10
N ASP A 79 19.23 -14.12 -5.98
CA ASP A 79 20.63 -14.40 -5.73
C ASP A 79 20.86 -14.68 -4.24
N THR A 80 20.96 -15.96 -3.89
CA THR A 80 21.12 -16.41 -2.50
C THR A 80 22.50 -16.11 -1.92
N SER A 81 23.44 -15.59 -2.72
CA SER A 81 24.75 -15.16 -2.24
C SER A 81 24.74 -13.75 -1.64
N LEU A 82 23.65 -13.00 -1.84
CA LEU A 82 23.53 -11.63 -1.35
C LEU A 82 23.29 -11.57 0.15
N ASP A 83 24.00 -10.65 0.81
CA ASP A 83 23.81 -10.33 2.22
C ASP A 83 22.50 -9.54 2.41
N PRO A 84 21.47 -10.08 3.09
CA PRO A 84 20.16 -9.43 3.24
C PRO A 84 20.23 -8.08 3.97
N ASP A 85 21.21 -7.88 4.84
CA ASP A 85 21.34 -6.66 5.65
C ASP A 85 21.97 -5.48 4.89
N LYS A 86 22.71 -5.78 3.81
CA LYS A 86 23.35 -4.75 2.97
C LYS A 86 22.52 -4.35 1.77
N GLN A 87 21.41 -5.04 1.52
CA GLN A 87 20.55 -4.76 0.40
C GLN A 87 19.67 -3.52 0.66
N ARG A 88 19.47 -2.74 -0.38
CA ARG A 88 18.49 -1.64 -0.42
C ARG A 88 17.50 -1.93 -1.53
N GLY A 89 16.23 -1.63 -1.32
CA GLY A 89 15.19 -1.81 -2.32
C GLY A 89 13.83 -1.51 -1.70
N SER A 90 12.89 -1.07 -2.53
CA SER A 90 11.53 -0.77 -2.09
C SER A 90 10.55 -1.14 -3.19
N LEU A 91 9.51 -1.88 -2.84
CA LEU A 91 8.39 -2.14 -3.77
C LEU A 91 7.49 -0.92 -3.99
N THR A 92 7.80 0.22 -3.36
CA THR A 92 7.22 1.53 -3.71
C THR A 92 7.87 2.15 -4.95
N SER A 93 9.00 1.61 -5.42
CA SER A 93 9.65 2.04 -6.65
C SER A 93 9.12 1.26 -7.84
N LEU A 94 8.57 1.97 -8.83
CA LEU A 94 8.13 1.37 -10.09
C LEU A 94 9.31 0.77 -10.87
N ASP A 95 10.50 1.35 -10.77
CA ASP A 95 11.71 0.82 -11.42
C ASP A 95 12.16 -0.49 -10.77
N GLU A 96 12.04 -0.59 -9.44
CA GLU A 96 12.31 -1.85 -8.72
C GLU A 96 11.31 -2.94 -9.15
N LEU A 97 10.02 -2.60 -9.21
CA LEU A 97 8.98 -3.52 -9.67
C LEU A 97 9.25 -4.01 -11.10
N ARG A 98 9.49 -3.09 -12.04
CA ARG A 98 9.81 -3.42 -13.44
C ARG A 98 11.08 -4.24 -13.57
N SER A 99 12.10 -3.95 -12.75
CA SER A 99 13.34 -4.73 -12.67
C SER A 99 13.09 -6.17 -12.21
N VAL A 100 12.17 -6.38 -11.26
CA VAL A 100 11.76 -7.72 -10.83
C VAL A 100 10.97 -8.43 -11.93
N ILE A 101 9.98 -7.77 -12.53
CA ILE A 101 9.17 -8.33 -13.62
C ILE A 101 10.05 -8.75 -14.80
N GLY A 102 11.03 -7.92 -15.18
CA GLY A 102 11.97 -8.20 -16.26
C GLY A 102 12.90 -9.39 -16.04
N LYS A 103 12.87 -10.04 -14.88
CA LYS A 103 13.60 -11.30 -14.60
C LYS A 103 12.77 -12.56 -14.86
N PHE A 104 11.51 -12.42 -15.25
CA PHE A 104 10.62 -13.52 -15.60
C PHE A 104 10.35 -13.59 -17.10
N GLU A 105 9.91 -14.74 -17.57
CA GLU A 105 9.38 -14.90 -18.94
C GLU A 105 8.19 -13.95 -19.15
N PRO A 106 7.94 -13.49 -20.40
CA PRO A 106 6.84 -12.58 -20.68
C PRO A 106 5.48 -13.15 -20.24
N THR A 107 4.89 -12.51 -19.23
CA THR A 107 3.55 -12.80 -18.71
C THR A 107 2.81 -11.47 -18.51
N ASP A 108 1.47 -11.53 -18.46
CA ASP A 108 0.66 -10.38 -18.08
C ASP A 108 0.99 -9.91 -16.66
N SER A 109 1.52 -8.68 -16.55
CA SER A 109 1.84 -7.98 -15.30
C SER A 109 0.95 -6.76 -15.06
N SER A 110 -0.10 -6.56 -15.86
CA SER A 110 -0.89 -5.33 -15.86
C SER A 110 -1.54 -5.02 -14.51
N GLU A 111 -2.13 -6.03 -13.87
CA GLU A 111 -2.72 -5.91 -12.53
C GLU A 111 -1.65 -5.56 -11.47
N LEU A 112 -0.51 -6.25 -11.52
CA LEU A 112 0.59 -6.01 -10.59
C LEU A 112 1.16 -4.59 -10.72
N GLU A 113 1.31 -4.08 -11.94
CA GLU A 113 1.76 -2.71 -12.21
C GLU A 113 0.71 -1.66 -11.80
N SER A 114 -0.57 -1.96 -12.02
CA SER A 114 -1.69 -1.15 -11.54
C SER A 114 -1.66 -1.01 -10.01
N LEU A 115 -1.50 -2.12 -9.29
CA LEU A 115 -1.36 -2.14 -7.84
C LEU A 115 -0.06 -1.44 -7.36
N GLY A 116 1.03 -1.61 -8.09
CA GLY A 116 2.30 -0.92 -7.84
C GLY A 116 2.20 0.61 -7.92
N SER A 117 1.22 1.14 -8.64
CA SER A 117 0.97 2.59 -8.72
C SER A 117 0.46 3.16 -7.39
N TYR A 118 -0.35 2.43 -6.63
CA TYR A 118 -0.73 2.83 -5.27
C TYR A 118 0.45 2.75 -4.30
N ALA A 119 1.28 1.70 -4.43
CA ALA A 119 2.51 1.56 -3.63
C ALA A 119 3.48 2.73 -3.86
N TRP A 120 3.56 3.22 -5.11
CA TRP A 120 4.33 4.42 -5.44
C TRP A 120 3.79 5.65 -4.69
N VAL A 121 2.48 5.90 -4.74
CA VAL A 121 1.86 7.03 -4.00
C VAL A 121 2.15 6.94 -2.50
N ILE A 122 2.08 5.75 -1.90
CA ILE A 122 2.44 5.53 -0.49
C ILE A 122 3.89 5.95 -0.21
N GLY A 123 4.82 5.55 -1.07
CA GLY A 123 6.23 5.91 -0.96
C GLY A 123 6.43 7.43 -1.01
N GLN A 124 5.75 8.11 -1.93
CA GLN A 124 5.86 9.56 -2.06
C GLN A 124 5.21 10.31 -0.90
N LEU A 125 4.02 9.89 -0.47
CA LEU A 125 3.33 10.43 0.71
C LEU A 125 4.21 10.34 1.95
N ARG A 126 4.81 9.18 2.21
CA ARG A 126 5.74 9.00 3.34
C ARG A 126 6.93 9.95 3.26
N ASN A 127 7.51 10.15 2.07
CA ASN A 127 8.62 11.09 1.89
C ASN A 127 8.20 12.54 2.15
N ARG A 128 6.96 12.90 1.79
CA ARG A 128 6.37 14.25 1.95
C ARG A 128 5.94 14.58 3.37
N ILE A 129 5.50 13.61 4.19
CA ILE A 129 5.04 13.85 5.56
C ILE A 129 6.14 14.44 6.47
N HIS A 130 7.41 14.26 6.12
CA HIS A 130 8.53 14.94 6.78
C HIS A 130 8.71 16.42 6.39
N ALA A 131 8.07 16.88 5.32
CA ALA A 131 8.23 18.22 4.75
C ALA A 131 6.98 19.12 4.90
N ILE A 132 5.78 18.53 4.98
CA ILE A 132 4.52 19.27 5.05
C ILE A 132 3.66 18.65 6.16
N PRO A 133 3.42 19.35 7.28
CA PRO A 133 2.40 18.93 8.25
C PRO A 133 1.07 18.79 7.51
N LEU A 134 0.40 17.64 7.66
CA LEU A 134 -0.90 17.41 7.05
C LEU A 134 -1.88 18.45 7.57
N ASP A 135 -2.33 19.37 6.71
CA ASP A 135 -3.35 20.34 7.05
C ASP A 135 -4.70 19.62 7.11
N THR A 136 -5.00 19.09 8.30
CA THR A 136 -6.22 18.37 8.65
C THR A 136 -7.26 19.27 9.30
N GLN A 137 -7.04 20.59 9.33
CA GLN A 137 -7.94 21.57 9.98
C GLN A 137 -9.22 21.83 9.16
N HIS A 138 -9.27 21.35 7.92
CA HIS A 138 -10.37 21.62 6.99
C HIS A 138 -11.42 20.52 7.08
N GLN A 139 -12.48 20.77 7.87
CA GLN A 139 -13.73 20.02 7.84
C GLN A 139 -14.58 20.51 6.67
N LEU A 140 -14.41 19.91 5.51
CA LEU A 140 -15.11 20.29 4.29
C LEU A 140 -16.32 19.38 4.09
N SER A 141 -17.50 19.96 3.93
CA SER A 141 -18.72 19.19 3.62
C SER A 141 -18.65 18.65 2.19
N ARG A 142 -18.97 17.37 2.01
CA ARG A 142 -19.30 16.83 0.69
C ARG A 142 -20.62 17.47 0.23
N SER A 143 -20.76 17.75 -1.07
CA SER A 143 -21.98 18.33 -1.66
C SER A 143 -23.21 17.41 -1.59
N TYR A 144 -23.04 16.13 -1.20
CA TYR A 144 -24.12 15.20 -0.88
C TYR A 144 -23.82 14.52 0.47
N GLY A 145 -24.48 14.98 1.54
CA GLY A 145 -24.43 14.37 2.88
C GLY A 145 -23.82 15.28 3.96
N SER A 146 -24.47 15.31 5.13
CA SER A 146 -24.12 16.17 6.27
C SER A 146 -22.95 15.66 7.12
N SER A 147 -22.10 14.78 6.59
CA SER A 147 -20.96 14.23 7.31
C SER A 147 -19.72 15.09 7.08
N THR A 148 -19.25 15.77 8.13
CA THR A 148 -17.98 16.48 8.13
C THR A 148 -16.84 15.47 8.06
N THR A 149 -16.19 15.35 6.90
CA THR A 149 -15.01 14.50 6.70
C THR A 149 -13.75 15.27 7.05
N VAL A 150 -12.81 14.63 7.76
CA VAL A 150 -11.47 15.19 7.95
C VAL A 150 -10.71 15.02 6.64
N ALA A 151 -10.40 16.14 5.99
CA ALA A 151 -9.73 16.14 4.70
C ALA A 151 -8.23 16.40 4.87
N ILE A 152 -7.41 15.77 4.03
CA ILE A 152 -6.01 16.13 3.81
C ILE A 152 -5.96 17.02 2.57
N THR A 153 -5.32 18.19 2.68
CA THR A 153 -5.01 19.03 1.52
C THR A 153 -3.92 18.39 0.66
N LEU A 154 -4.22 18.17 -0.62
CA LEU A 154 -3.32 17.62 -1.62
C LEU A 154 -2.72 18.69 -2.56
N ASN A 155 -3.07 19.96 -2.38
CA ASN A 155 -2.54 21.04 -3.20
C ASN A 155 -1.00 21.09 -3.14
N GLY A 156 -0.35 21.13 -4.31
CA GLY A 156 1.11 21.15 -4.40
C GLY A 156 1.77 19.79 -4.16
N LEU A 157 0.99 18.72 -4.01
CA LEU A 157 1.47 17.35 -4.09
C LEU A 157 1.41 16.88 -5.55
N GLU A 158 2.55 16.99 -6.25
CA GLU A 158 2.72 16.54 -7.63
C GLU A 158 2.35 15.06 -7.79
N GLU A 159 2.44 14.27 -6.73
CA GLU A 159 2.10 12.85 -6.68
C GLU A 159 0.65 12.52 -7.03
N PHE A 160 -0.25 13.50 -6.90
CA PHE A 160 -1.67 13.37 -7.25
C PHE A 160 -2.05 14.21 -8.47
N GLU A 161 -1.08 14.87 -9.11
CA GLU A 161 -1.32 15.57 -10.36
C GLU A 161 -1.40 14.57 -11.52
N PRO A 162 -2.43 14.64 -12.39
CA PRO A 162 -2.60 13.71 -13.51
C PRO A 162 -1.41 13.62 -14.47
N ALA A 163 -0.53 14.62 -14.48
CA ALA A 163 0.66 14.67 -15.35
C ALA A 163 1.85 13.87 -14.79
N VAL A 164 1.88 13.59 -13.49
CA VAL A 164 3.02 13.00 -12.79
C VAL A 164 2.66 11.66 -12.14
N THR A 165 1.43 11.53 -11.65
CA THR A 165 0.95 10.32 -11.00
C THR A 165 0.87 9.14 -11.96
N PRO A 166 1.26 7.92 -11.56
CA PRO A 166 1.04 6.71 -12.34
C PRO A 166 -0.42 6.22 -12.27
N LEU A 167 -1.24 6.83 -11.40
CA LEU A 167 -2.65 6.45 -11.23
C LEU A 167 -3.51 6.98 -12.38
N ASN A 168 -4.43 6.16 -12.85
CA ASN A 168 -5.51 6.61 -13.73
C ASN A 168 -6.63 7.31 -12.93
N GLN A 169 -7.61 7.90 -13.62
CA GLN A 169 -8.69 8.64 -12.97
C GLN A 169 -9.54 7.76 -12.03
N ASP A 170 -9.90 6.54 -12.45
CA ASP A 170 -10.69 5.63 -11.62
C ASP A 170 -9.95 5.26 -10.32
N GLN A 171 -8.63 5.09 -10.41
CA GLN A 171 -7.78 4.83 -9.24
C GLN A 171 -7.68 6.06 -8.32
N LEU A 172 -7.54 7.26 -8.89
CA LEU A 172 -7.57 8.50 -8.11
C LEU A 172 -8.90 8.67 -7.39
N ASP A 173 -10.02 8.42 -8.07
CA ASP A 173 -11.36 8.54 -7.49
C ASP A 173 -11.57 7.57 -6.32
N ARG A 174 -11.00 6.36 -6.37
CA ARG A 174 -10.99 5.39 -5.25
C ARG A 174 -10.22 5.86 -4.02
N LEU A 175 -9.27 6.78 -4.18
CA LEU A 175 -8.58 7.41 -3.05
C LEU A 175 -9.45 8.45 -2.34
N GLY A 176 -10.68 8.68 -2.81
CA GLY A 176 -11.60 9.63 -2.21
C GLY A 176 -11.13 11.06 -2.35
N VAL A 177 -10.47 11.39 -3.46
CA VAL A 177 -10.01 12.75 -3.79
C VAL A 177 -11.17 13.57 -4.36
N TRP A 178 -11.24 14.86 -4.04
CA TRP A 178 -12.17 15.80 -4.66
C TRP A 178 -11.62 17.22 -4.69
N LYS A 179 -12.23 18.07 -5.53
CA LYS A 179 -12.02 19.52 -5.48
C LYS A 179 -13.01 20.13 -4.51
N ALA A 180 -12.54 20.55 -3.34
CA ALA A 180 -13.31 21.28 -2.36
C ALA A 180 -13.49 22.74 -2.80
N GLN A 181 -14.74 23.21 -2.77
CA GLN A 181 -15.04 24.63 -2.93
C GLN A 181 -14.73 25.35 -1.63
N SER A 182 -14.02 26.48 -1.70
CA SER A 182 -13.83 27.33 -0.53
C SER A 182 -15.16 27.95 -0.11
N SER A 183 -15.37 28.11 1.20
CA SER A 183 -16.47 28.90 1.75
C SER A 183 -16.36 30.38 1.39
N ASN A 184 -15.19 30.83 0.95
CA ASN A 184 -14.95 32.18 0.41
C ASN A 184 -14.89 32.12 -1.14
N PRO A 185 -15.80 32.81 -1.87
CA PRO A 185 -15.85 32.78 -3.33
C PRO A 185 -14.63 33.40 -4.02
N PHE A 186 -13.75 34.08 -3.28
CA PHE A 186 -12.51 34.67 -3.79
C PHE A 186 -11.27 33.80 -3.55
N GLN A 187 -11.41 32.67 -2.85
CA GLN A 187 -10.32 31.72 -2.65
C GLN A 187 -10.36 30.59 -3.69
N PRO A 188 -9.20 30.12 -4.17
CA PRO A 188 -9.14 29.02 -5.12
C PRO A 188 -9.68 27.73 -4.48
N SER A 189 -10.29 26.87 -5.31
CA SER A 189 -10.69 25.52 -4.89
C SER A 189 -9.47 24.73 -4.41
N ALA A 190 -9.61 23.96 -3.34
CA ALA A 190 -8.56 23.09 -2.83
C ALA A 190 -8.76 21.65 -3.32
N TYR A 191 -7.70 21.00 -3.78
CA TYR A 191 -7.69 19.57 -4.03
C TYR A 191 -7.40 18.86 -2.72
N VAL A 192 -8.29 17.96 -2.32
CA VAL A 192 -8.27 17.33 -1.01
C VAL A 192 -8.63 15.85 -1.10
N ALA A 193 -8.31 15.07 -0.09
CA ALA A 193 -8.73 13.67 0.06
C ALA A 193 -9.34 13.41 1.43
N ASP A 194 -10.27 12.47 1.51
CA ASP A 194 -10.86 12.03 2.76
C ASP A 194 -9.86 11.09 3.41
N ILE A 195 -9.34 11.44 4.59
CA ILE A 195 -8.25 10.70 5.22
C ILE A 195 -8.65 9.25 5.53
N ALA A 196 -9.92 9.01 5.89
CA ALA A 196 -10.43 7.67 6.13
C ALA A 196 -10.40 6.82 4.85
N THR A 197 -11.02 7.31 3.77
CA THR A 197 -11.04 6.64 2.46
C THR A 197 -9.63 6.44 1.91
N LEU A 198 -8.78 7.46 1.99
CA LEU A 198 -7.39 7.39 1.54
C LEU A 198 -6.62 6.31 2.30
N ALA A 199 -6.71 6.29 3.63
CA ALA A 199 -6.00 5.33 4.47
C ALA A 199 -6.45 3.90 4.21
N THR A 200 -7.76 3.66 4.17
CA THR A 200 -8.31 2.31 3.96
C THR A 200 -8.01 1.82 2.55
N THR A 201 -8.21 2.63 1.50
CA THR A 201 -7.89 2.24 0.13
C THR A 201 -6.40 1.93 -0.02
N LEU A 202 -5.49 2.79 0.44
CA LEU A 202 -4.05 2.55 0.32
C LEU A 202 -3.60 1.29 1.09
N PHE A 203 -4.13 1.07 2.29
CA PHE A 203 -3.86 -0.15 3.06
C PHE A 203 -4.31 -1.39 2.30
N MET A 204 -5.54 -1.41 1.80
CA MET A 204 -6.15 -2.56 1.13
C MET A 204 -5.47 -2.87 -0.20
N GLU A 205 -5.20 -1.86 -1.03
CA GLU A 205 -4.48 -2.04 -2.29
C GLU A 205 -3.04 -2.49 -2.06
N THR A 206 -2.40 -2.12 -0.93
CA THR A 206 -1.08 -2.66 -0.57
C THR A 206 -1.14 -4.15 -0.23
N LEU A 207 -2.19 -4.61 0.47
CA LEU A 207 -2.34 -6.04 0.75
C LEU A 207 -2.52 -6.84 -0.54
N ARG A 208 -3.39 -6.36 -1.45
CA ARG A 208 -3.58 -6.94 -2.79
C ARG A 208 -2.29 -6.94 -3.59
N TYR A 209 -1.55 -5.82 -3.57
CA TYR A 209 -0.25 -5.71 -4.24
C TYR A 209 0.74 -6.77 -3.76
N LEU A 210 0.89 -6.94 -2.45
CA LEU A 210 1.82 -7.92 -1.89
C LEU A 210 1.38 -9.36 -2.15
N GLU A 211 0.07 -9.63 -2.16
CA GLU A 211 -0.47 -10.94 -2.53
C GLU A 211 -0.18 -11.25 -4.00
N GLU A 212 -0.55 -10.36 -4.92
CA GLU A 212 -0.29 -10.54 -6.36
C GLU A 212 1.20 -10.57 -6.68
N PHE A 213 2.01 -9.78 -5.99
CA PHE A 213 3.46 -9.86 -6.10
C PHE A 213 3.98 -11.24 -5.68
N SER A 214 3.45 -11.81 -4.58
CA SER A 214 3.79 -13.16 -4.11
C SER A 214 3.38 -14.23 -5.13
N HIS A 215 2.17 -14.11 -5.70
CA HIS A 215 1.69 -15.00 -6.75
C HIS A 215 2.58 -14.90 -7.99
N PHE A 216 2.93 -13.68 -8.40
CA PHE A 216 3.77 -13.43 -9.55
C PHE A 216 5.14 -14.12 -9.43
N ILE A 217 5.83 -13.97 -8.29
CA ILE A 217 7.16 -14.58 -8.11
C ILE A 217 7.13 -16.11 -8.00
N ILE A 218 6.01 -16.70 -7.56
CA ILE A 218 5.85 -18.14 -7.39
C ILE A 218 5.38 -18.83 -8.69
N ARG A 219 4.52 -18.18 -9.47
CA ARG A 219 3.88 -18.76 -10.66
C ARG A 219 4.63 -18.55 -11.96
N ASN A 220 5.51 -17.56 -12.04
CA ASN A 220 6.18 -17.24 -13.31
C ASN A 220 7.55 -17.91 -13.42
N LYS A 221 7.89 -18.37 -14.62
CA LYS A 221 9.21 -18.90 -14.92
C LYS A 221 10.23 -17.78 -14.94
N THR A 222 11.32 -17.97 -14.22
CA THR A 222 12.45 -17.02 -14.29
C THR A 222 13.19 -17.17 -15.62
N LEU A 223 13.71 -16.06 -16.17
CA LEU A 223 14.49 -16.10 -17.41
C LEU A 223 15.74 -16.97 -17.26
N ALA A 224 16.07 -17.67 -18.35
CA ALA A 224 17.29 -18.47 -18.46
C ALA A 224 18.57 -17.62 -18.36
N THR A 225 18.50 -16.33 -18.67
CA THR A 225 19.60 -15.37 -18.56
C THR A 225 19.97 -15.02 -17.12
N VAL A 226 19.09 -15.31 -16.15
CA VAL A 226 19.42 -15.17 -14.73
C VAL A 226 20.20 -16.41 -14.30
N THR A 227 21.53 -16.29 -14.24
CA THR A 227 22.47 -17.40 -13.99
C THR A 227 22.93 -17.51 -12.53
N THR A 228 22.46 -16.62 -11.66
CA THR A 228 22.76 -16.64 -10.22
C THR A 228 22.14 -17.88 -9.55
N GLN A 229 22.63 -18.22 -8.34
CA GLN A 229 22.01 -19.26 -7.54
C GLN A 229 20.66 -18.75 -7.01
N LYS A 230 19.57 -19.25 -7.59
CA LYS A 230 18.20 -18.86 -7.25
C LYS A 230 17.68 -19.69 -6.09
N HIS A 231 16.84 -19.08 -5.27
CA HIS A 231 16.07 -19.79 -4.26
C HIS A 231 14.99 -20.66 -4.94
N PRO A 232 14.78 -21.92 -4.50
CA PRO A 232 13.84 -22.86 -5.12
C PRO A 232 12.37 -22.43 -5.07
N VAL A 233 12.02 -21.38 -4.32
CA VAL A 233 10.64 -20.84 -4.27
C VAL A 233 10.28 -20.02 -5.52
N LEU A 234 11.27 -19.49 -6.23
CA LEU A 234 11.02 -18.72 -7.45
C LEU A 234 10.52 -19.63 -8.57
N GLY A 235 9.36 -19.30 -9.13
CA GLY A 235 8.74 -20.08 -10.19
C GLY A 235 8.40 -21.52 -9.80
N CYS A 236 8.35 -21.85 -8.51
CA CYS A 236 8.13 -23.22 -8.04
C CYS A 236 6.76 -23.80 -8.43
N TRP A 237 5.80 -22.95 -8.80
CA TRP A 237 4.48 -23.33 -9.28
C TRP A 237 4.31 -23.14 -10.79
N ALA A 238 5.36 -22.72 -11.51
CA ALA A 238 5.23 -22.31 -12.90
C ALA A 238 4.91 -23.46 -13.87
N ASP A 239 5.28 -24.68 -13.51
CA ASP A 239 4.97 -25.91 -14.26
C ASP A 239 3.88 -26.76 -13.58
N ASP A 240 3.30 -26.29 -12.47
CA ASP A 240 2.27 -27.04 -11.75
C ASP A 240 0.89 -26.77 -12.37
N PRO A 241 0.21 -27.79 -12.92
CA PRO A 241 -1.10 -27.61 -13.56
C PRO A 241 -2.23 -27.39 -12.55
N ARG A 242 -1.99 -27.55 -11.25
CA ARG A 242 -3.01 -27.34 -10.21
C ARG A 242 -3.22 -25.84 -9.99
N PRO A 243 -4.46 -25.41 -9.69
CA PRO A 243 -4.67 -24.05 -9.22
C PRO A 243 -3.88 -23.85 -7.94
N MET A 244 -3.29 -22.67 -7.79
CA MET A 244 -2.64 -22.29 -6.53
C MET A 244 -3.67 -22.38 -5.40
N PRO A 245 -3.26 -22.79 -4.19
CA PRO A 245 -4.18 -22.81 -3.06
C PRO A 245 -4.83 -21.44 -2.89
N GLY A 246 -6.16 -21.40 -2.92
CA GLY A 246 -6.91 -20.18 -2.63
C GLY A 246 -6.80 -19.80 -1.15
N ALA A 247 -7.39 -18.65 -0.81
CA ALA A 247 -7.48 -18.19 0.56
C ALA A 247 -8.07 -19.27 1.48
N LEU A 248 -7.50 -19.41 2.68
CA LEU A 248 -7.99 -20.37 3.67
C LEU A 248 -9.38 -19.94 4.18
N PRO A 249 -10.23 -20.85 4.71
CA PRO A 249 -11.55 -20.48 5.20
C PRO A 249 -11.56 -19.35 6.25
N ASN A 250 -10.58 -19.37 7.18
CA ASN A 250 -10.43 -18.30 8.17
C ASN A 250 -10.02 -16.98 7.52
N GLU A 251 -9.19 -17.04 6.48
CA GLU A 251 -8.79 -15.86 5.73
C GLU A 251 -9.99 -15.27 5.01
N LEU A 252 -10.79 -16.09 4.32
CA LEU A 252 -12.05 -15.69 3.68
C LEU A 252 -13.01 -15.02 4.66
N LEU A 253 -13.15 -15.55 5.88
CA LEU A 253 -13.94 -14.92 6.94
C LEU A 253 -13.41 -13.52 7.30
N TYR A 254 -12.09 -13.36 7.46
CA TYR A 254 -11.50 -12.04 7.72
C TYR A 254 -11.65 -11.11 6.51
N ARG A 255 -11.56 -11.63 5.29
CA ARG A 255 -11.81 -10.88 4.06
C ARG A 255 -13.24 -10.33 4.06
N GLU A 256 -14.21 -11.18 4.36
CA GLU A 256 -15.62 -10.79 4.42
C GLU A 256 -15.90 -9.77 5.53
N MET A 257 -15.37 -9.99 6.74
CA MET A 257 -15.53 -9.06 7.87
C MET A 257 -14.92 -7.67 7.62
N LEU A 258 -13.86 -7.59 6.82
CA LEU A 258 -13.19 -6.35 6.46
C LEU A 258 -13.79 -5.70 5.20
N GLY A 259 -14.90 -6.23 4.66
CA GLY A 259 -15.53 -5.73 3.43
C GLY A 259 -14.69 -5.97 2.18
N TRP A 260 -13.74 -6.91 2.22
CA TRP A 260 -12.80 -7.17 1.13
C TRP A 260 -13.45 -7.85 -0.08
N ALA A 261 -14.62 -8.49 0.12
CA ALA A 261 -15.40 -9.16 -0.92
C ALA A 261 -16.17 -8.20 -1.85
N ASP A 262 -16.41 -6.95 -1.42
CA ASP A 262 -17.27 -5.98 -2.13
C ASP A 262 -16.52 -5.12 -3.18
N PHE A 263 -15.23 -5.38 -3.40
CA PHE A 263 -14.35 -4.59 -4.28
C PHE A 263 -13.66 -5.41 -5.37
N GLY A 264 -14.31 -6.49 -5.84
CA GLY A 264 -13.89 -7.32 -6.98
C GLY A 264 -14.90 -7.21 -8.12
#